data_AF-A0A7H0IJW0-F1
#
_entry.id   AF-A0A7H0IJW0-F1
#
_cell.length_a   1.000
_cell.length_b   1.000
_cell.length_c   1.000
_cell.angle_alpha   90.00
_cell.angle_beta   90.00
_cell.angle_gamma   90.00
#
_symmetry.space_group_name_H-M   'P 1'
#
loop_
_entity.id
_entity.type
_entity.pdbx_description
1 polymer ?
#
loop_
_entity_poly.entity_id
_entity_poly.type
_entity_poly.pdbx_seq_one_letter_code
_entity_poly.pdbx_strand_id
1 'polypeptide(L)'
;MPQITVDHSATLTPSFDRAAFARDLHAATVEIAAARPEACKTQFRAAEHTAFGYEDGGHAVVHVTIGLLAGRTPEVKSELTAAVLELLKKHLAGLGADGLVLHASAEVRDLDPSYTKFER
;
A
#
# COMPACT_ATOMS: atom_id res chain seq x y z
N MET A 1 -14.98 -1.56 -3.89
CA MET A 1 -14.86 -1.07 -2.50
C MET A 1 -13.64 -1.70 -1.88
N PRO A 2 -12.55 -0.95 -1.74
CA PRO A 2 -11.33 -1.47 -1.14
C PRO A 2 -11.27 -1.19 0.38
N GLN A 3 -10.71 -2.14 1.13
CA GLN A 3 -10.12 -1.90 2.44
C GLN A 3 -8.61 -1.94 2.26
N ILE A 4 -7.93 -0.82 2.54
CA ILE A 4 -6.50 -0.69 2.25
C ILE A 4 -5.71 -0.47 3.54
N THR A 5 -4.61 -1.20 3.70
CA THR A 5 -3.61 -0.95 4.74
C THR A 5 -2.25 -0.70 4.11
N VAL A 6 -1.50 0.23 4.70
CA VAL A 6 -0.11 0.51 4.35
C VAL A 6 0.70 0.34 5.63
N ASP A 7 1.26 -0.84 5.80
CA ASP A 7 2.13 -1.20 6.92
C ASP A 7 3.57 -0.85 6.54
N HIS A 8 4.26 -0.06 7.36
CA HIS A 8 5.57 0.47 6.99
C HIS A 8 6.50 0.63 8.18
N SER A 9 7.81 0.58 7.96
CA SER A 9 8.80 0.88 8.99
C SER A 9 8.63 2.30 9.51
N ALA A 10 8.73 2.49 10.84
CA ALA A 10 8.60 3.80 11.46
C ALA A 10 9.61 4.83 10.93
N THR A 11 10.80 4.38 10.50
CA THR A 11 11.85 5.19 9.87
C THR A 11 11.38 5.92 8.60
N LEU A 12 10.35 5.40 7.90
CA LEU A 12 9.78 6.04 6.72
C LEU A 12 8.85 7.22 7.06
N THR A 13 8.35 7.29 8.30
CA THR A 13 7.33 8.26 8.71
C THR A 13 7.67 9.72 8.41
N PRO A 14 8.90 10.22 8.66
CA PRO A 14 9.21 11.63 8.45
C PRO A 14 9.19 12.05 6.98
N SER A 15 9.56 11.13 6.07
CA SER A 15 9.77 11.43 4.65
C SER A 15 8.64 10.92 3.75
N PHE A 16 7.74 10.09 4.26
CA PHE A 16 6.63 9.54 3.50
C PHE A 16 5.40 10.45 3.55
N ASP A 17 5.12 11.19 2.46
CA ASP A 17 3.86 11.91 2.29
C ASP A 17 2.70 10.93 2.05
N ARG A 18 2.19 10.40 3.16
CA ARG A 18 1.10 9.43 3.20
C ARG A 18 -0.19 9.99 2.60
N ALA A 19 -0.43 11.29 2.71
CA ALA A 19 -1.65 11.90 2.16
C ALA A 19 -1.57 11.97 0.64
N ALA A 20 -0.42 12.36 0.07
CA ALA A 20 -0.23 12.34 -1.37
C ALA A 20 -0.23 10.91 -1.94
N PHE A 21 0.43 9.97 -1.27
CA PHE A 21 0.40 8.57 -1.67
C PHE A 21 -1.01 8.00 -1.64
N ALA A 22 -1.81 8.29 -0.61
CA ALA A 22 -3.19 7.83 -0.53
C ALA A 22 -4.05 8.33 -1.70
N ARG A 23 -3.90 9.61 -2.10
CA ARG A 23 -4.64 10.16 -3.24
C ARG A 23 -4.31 9.44 -4.54
N ASP A 24 -3.02 9.25 -4.82
CA ASP A 24 -2.58 8.55 -6.04
C ASP A 24 -2.99 7.06 -6.01
N LEU A 25 -2.88 6.41 -4.85
CA LEU A 25 -3.32 5.03 -4.64
C LEU A 25 -4.82 4.87 -4.87
N HIS A 26 -5.64 5.79 -4.36
CA HIS A 26 -7.08 5.78 -4.58
C HIS A 26 -7.43 5.97 -6.04
N ALA A 27 -6.76 6.88 -6.74
CA ALA A 27 -6.93 7.09 -8.17
C ALA A 27 -6.63 5.81 -8.97
N ALA A 28 -5.47 5.19 -8.75
CA ALA A 28 -5.09 3.94 -9.40
C ALA A 28 -6.09 2.80 -9.09
N THR A 29 -6.56 2.70 -7.86
CA THR A 29 -7.53 1.66 -7.46
C THR A 29 -8.91 1.87 -8.13
N VAL A 30 -9.33 3.12 -8.34
CA VAL A 30 -10.56 3.47 -9.06
C VAL A 30 -10.41 3.15 -10.54
N GLU A 31 -9.31 3.57 -11.16
CA GLU A 31 -9.05 3.40 -12.59
C GLU A 31 -8.89 1.93 -12.98
N ILE A 32 -8.02 1.19 -12.28
CA ILE A 32 -7.63 -0.16 -12.66
C ILE A 32 -8.66 -1.20 -12.18
N ALA A 33 -9.14 -1.08 -10.94
CA ALA A 33 -9.99 -2.11 -10.32
C ALA A 33 -11.49 -1.72 -10.26
N ALA A 34 -11.88 -0.62 -10.92
CA ALA A 34 -13.23 -0.08 -10.91
C ALA A 34 -13.79 0.07 -9.49
N ALA A 35 -12.95 0.52 -8.56
CA ALA A 35 -13.41 0.89 -7.22
C ALA A 35 -14.25 2.17 -7.28
N ARG A 36 -15.13 2.35 -6.29
CA ARG A 36 -15.85 3.61 -6.15
C ARG A 36 -14.99 4.58 -5.33
N PRO A 37 -14.78 5.83 -5.76
CA PRO A 37 -13.95 6.80 -5.03
C PRO A 37 -14.34 6.95 -3.56
N GLU A 38 -15.63 7.10 -3.26
CA GLU A 38 -16.16 7.24 -1.90
C GLU A 38 -15.98 5.96 -1.05
N ALA A 39 -15.64 4.84 -1.69
CA ALA A 39 -15.36 3.59 -1.04
C ALA A 39 -13.88 3.39 -0.69
N CYS A 40 -12.98 4.25 -1.15
CA CYS A 40 -11.55 4.11 -0.90
C CYS A 40 -11.16 4.59 0.50
N LYS A 41 -10.80 3.65 1.39
CA LYS A 41 -10.29 3.94 2.73
C LYS A 41 -8.93 3.27 2.93
N THR A 42 -7.96 4.06 3.37
CA THR A 42 -6.59 3.61 3.65
C THR A 42 -6.20 3.93 5.07
N GLN A 43 -5.70 2.92 5.80
CA GLN A 43 -5.02 3.11 7.07
C GLN A 43 -3.52 2.98 6.88
N PHE A 44 -2.77 3.92 7.43
CA PHE A 44 -1.31 3.82 7.51
C PHE A 44 -0.91 3.36 8.90
N ARG A 45 -0.01 2.39 8.97
CA ARG A 45 0.43 1.75 10.20
C ARG A 45 1.95 1.74 10.21
N ALA A 46 2.52 2.64 11.01
CA ALA A 46 3.94 2.58 11.30
C ALA A 46 4.17 1.42 12.27
N ALA A 47 5.06 0.49 11.92
CA ALA A 47 5.46 -0.59 12.81
C ALA A 47 6.27 -0.01 13.98
N GLU A 48 5.88 -0.34 15.22
CA GLU A 48 6.64 0.04 16.42
C GLU A 48 8.08 -0.50 16.37
N HIS A 49 8.23 -1.70 15.83
CA HIS A 49 9.51 -2.34 15.59
C HIS A 49 9.54 -2.94 14.18
N THR A 50 10.65 -2.77 13.47
CA THR A 50 10.93 -3.50 12.23
C THR A 50 12.24 -4.25 12.40
N ALA A 51 12.18 -5.57 12.25
CA ALA A 51 13.36 -6.41 12.16
C ALA A 51 13.73 -6.63 10.68
N PHE A 52 15.03 -6.61 10.40
CA PHE A 52 15.62 -6.90 9.11
C PHE A 52 16.53 -8.14 9.28
N GLY A 53 16.76 -8.91 8.22
CA GLY A 53 17.37 -10.26 8.24
C GLY A 53 18.57 -10.51 9.18
N TYR A 54 19.75 -10.81 8.64
CA TYR A 54 20.98 -11.02 9.44
C TYR A 54 21.91 -9.79 9.40
N GLU A 55 21.47 -8.70 8.81
CA GLU A 55 22.24 -7.46 8.64
C GLU A 55 21.60 -6.35 9.46
N ASP A 56 22.43 -5.63 10.23
CA ASP A 56 22.00 -4.52 11.07
C ASP A 56 21.87 -3.22 10.27
N GLY A 57 20.68 -2.63 10.31
CA GLY A 57 20.41 -1.28 9.79
C GLY A 57 20.29 -1.18 8.27
N GLY A 58 20.16 0.04 7.75
CA GLY A 58 20.17 0.31 6.30
C GLY A 58 18.96 -0.19 5.51
N HIS A 59 17.90 -0.65 6.17
CA HIS A 59 16.70 -1.17 5.50
C HIS A 59 15.42 -0.48 5.96
N ALA A 60 14.42 -0.46 5.09
CA ALA A 60 13.04 -0.16 5.46
C ALA A 60 12.06 -1.02 4.67
N VAL A 61 10.92 -1.32 5.27
CA VAL A 61 9.85 -2.13 4.68
C VAL A 61 8.61 -1.27 4.49
N VAL A 62 7.92 -1.48 3.38
CA VAL A 62 6.55 -1.01 3.16
C VAL A 62 5.76 -2.10 2.45
N HIS A 63 4.58 -2.40 2.99
CA HIS A 63 3.64 -3.36 2.44
C HIS A 63 2.27 -2.72 2.29
N VAL A 64 1.68 -2.85 1.10
CA VAL A 64 0.33 -2.38 0.80
C VAL A 64 -0.59 -3.56 0.59
N THR A 65 -1.58 -3.73 1.47
CA THR A 65 -2.65 -4.72 1.27
C THR A 65 -3.90 -4.02 0.76
N ILE A 66 -4.48 -4.54 -0.33
CA ILE A 66 -5.73 -4.04 -0.92
C ILE A 66 -6.75 -5.18 -0.89
N GLY A 67 -7.66 -5.13 0.07
CA GLY A 67 -8.81 -6.04 0.12
C GLY A 67 -9.94 -5.55 -0.78
N LEU A 68 -10.28 -6.29 -1.83
CA LEU A 68 -11.40 -6.01 -2.73
C LEU A 68 -12.52 -7.02 -2.55
N LEU A 69 -13.78 -6.64 -2.76
CA LEU A 69 -14.81 -7.64 -3.02
C LEU A 69 -14.43 -8.46 -4.25
N ALA A 70 -14.66 -9.78 -4.18
CA ALA A 70 -14.36 -10.72 -5.25
C ALA A 70 -14.94 -10.29 -6.61
N GLY A 71 -14.33 -10.78 -7.69
CA GLY A 71 -14.79 -10.54 -9.07
C GLY A 71 -13.84 -9.74 -9.96
N ARG A 72 -12.63 -9.40 -9.48
CA ARG A 72 -11.56 -8.87 -10.34
C ARG A 72 -10.75 -10.04 -10.90
N THR A 73 -10.37 -9.94 -12.17
CA THR A 73 -9.53 -10.96 -12.81
C THR A 73 -8.10 -10.92 -12.25
N PRO A 74 -7.32 -12.00 -12.39
CA PRO A 74 -5.91 -12.01 -11.99
C PRO A 74 -5.09 -10.90 -12.65
N GLU A 75 -5.40 -10.55 -13.91
CA GLU A 75 -4.70 -9.51 -14.68
C GLU A 75 -4.93 -8.13 -14.06
N VAL A 76 -6.18 -7.79 -13.73
CA VAL A 76 -6.51 -6.53 -13.04
C VAL A 76 -5.83 -6.45 -11.68
N LYS A 77 -5.78 -7.56 -10.93
CA LYS A 77 -5.09 -7.61 -9.63
C LYS A 77 -3.59 -7.39 -9.80
N SER A 78 -2.96 -8.02 -10.80
CA SER A 78 -1.53 -7.87 -11.11
C SER A 78 -1.18 -6.48 -11.61
N GLU A 79 -2.03 -5.87 -12.43
CA GLU A 79 -1.87 -4.50 -12.91
C GLU A 79 -1.91 -3.52 -11.74
N LEU A 80 -2.88 -3.69 -10.83
CA LEU A 80 -3.02 -2.84 -9.66
C LEU A 80 -1.80 -2.96 -8.73
N THR A 81 -1.31 -4.17 -8.42
CA THR A 81 -0.12 -4.31 -7.57
C THR A 81 1.13 -3.72 -8.23
N ALA A 82 1.30 -3.86 -9.54
CA ALA A 82 2.39 -3.23 -10.28
C ALA A 82 2.31 -1.70 -10.20
N ALA A 83 1.13 -1.11 -10.42
CA ALA A 83 0.92 0.33 -10.30
C ALA A 83 1.22 0.84 -8.88
N VAL A 84 0.84 0.09 -7.84
CA VAL A 84 1.14 0.43 -6.44
C VAL A 84 2.65 0.46 -6.19
N LEU A 85 3.41 -0.48 -6.74
CA LEU A 85 4.87 -0.48 -6.61
C LEU A 85 5.51 0.75 -7.28
N GLU A 86 5.02 1.16 -8.46
CA GLU A 86 5.48 2.40 -9.10
C GLU A 86 5.13 3.65 -8.29
N LEU A 87 3.96 3.69 -7.67
CA LEU A 87 3.60 4.76 -6.74
C LEU A 87 4.53 4.79 -5.52
N LEU A 88 4.83 3.64 -4.92
CA LEU A 88 5.78 3.58 -3.80
C LEU A 88 7.16 4.09 -4.21
N LYS A 89 7.67 3.68 -5.38
CA LYS A 89 8.93 4.21 -5.93
C LYS A 89 8.90 5.73 -6.08
N LYS A 90 7.83 6.28 -6.65
CA LYS A 90 7.65 7.74 -6.82
C LYS A 90 7.64 8.47 -5.48
N HIS A 91 6.83 8.01 -4.52
CA HIS A 91 6.61 8.69 -3.24
C HIS A 91 7.75 8.50 -2.23
N LEU A 92 8.62 7.52 -2.46
CA LEU A 92 9.77 7.21 -1.60
C LEU A 92 11.12 7.43 -2.29
N ALA A 93 11.14 8.02 -3.50
CA ALA A 93 12.35 8.22 -4.29
C ALA A 93 13.46 8.98 -3.56
N GLY A 94 13.09 9.91 -2.66
CA GLY A 94 14.05 10.70 -1.87
C GLY A 94 14.85 9.91 -0.83
N LEU A 95 14.39 8.72 -0.44
CA LEU A 95 15.03 7.92 0.63
C LEU A 95 16.28 7.18 0.18
N GLY A 96 16.45 6.96 -1.13
CA GLY A 96 17.64 6.30 -1.67
C GLY A 96 18.92 7.11 -1.48
N ALA A 97 18.81 8.43 -1.25
CA ALA A 97 19.96 9.29 -0.95
C ALA A 97 20.55 9.03 0.44
N ASP A 98 19.78 8.44 1.36
CA ASP A 98 20.18 8.20 2.75
C ASP A 98 20.82 6.82 2.96
N GLY A 99 21.12 6.08 1.89
CA GLY A 99 21.72 4.73 1.96
C GLY A 99 20.76 3.62 2.40
N LEU A 100 19.46 3.89 2.36
CA LEU A 100 18.40 2.97 2.79
C LEU A 100 17.97 2.04 1.63
N VAL A 101 18.03 0.73 1.85
CA VAL A 101 17.44 -0.27 0.95
C VAL A 101 15.95 -0.41 1.28
N LEU A 102 15.11 -0.01 0.33
CA LEU A 102 13.66 -0.10 0.45
C LEU A 102 13.14 -1.46 -0.03
N HIS A 103 12.44 -2.17 0.85
CA HIS A 103 11.69 -3.38 0.55
C HIS A 103 10.21 -3.04 0.40
N ALA A 104 9.77 -2.85 -0.85
CA ALA A 104 8.39 -2.51 -1.17
C ALA A 104 7.62 -3.74 -1.69
N SER A 105 6.40 -3.93 -1.22
CA SER A 105 5.52 -5.00 -1.68
C SER A 105 4.06 -4.55 -1.69
N ALA A 106 3.25 -5.19 -2.55
CA ALA A 106 1.82 -4.96 -2.62
C ALA A 106 1.08 -6.28 -2.86
N GLU A 107 -0.08 -6.43 -2.23
CA GLU A 107 -0.97 -7.57 -2.42
C GLU A 107 -2.40 -7.08 -2.66
N VAL A 108 -3.07 -7.68 -3.63
CA VAL A 108 -4.53 -7.58 -3.77
C VAL A 108 -5.14 -8.91 -3.38
N ARG A 109 -6.05 -8.89 -2.41
CA ARG A 109 -6.78 -10.08 -1.93
C ARG A 109 -8.28 -9.91 -2.08
N ASP A 110 -8.97 -11.01 -2.32
CA ASP A 110 -10.42 -11.01 -2.22
C ASP A 110 -10.81 -11.01 -0.73
N LEU A 111 -11.72 -10.10 -0.37
CA LEU A 111 -12.38 -10.10 0.93
C LEU A 111 -13.29 -11.32 1.00
N ASP A 112 -13.33 -11.94 2.17
CA ASP A 112 -14.23 -13.05 2.46
C ASP A 112 -15.69 -12.66 2.18
N PRO A 113 -16.56 -13.57 1.69
CA PRO A 113 -17.97 -13.28 1.44
C PRO A 113 -18.73 -12.75 2.67
N SER A 114 -18.26 -13.04 3.90
CA SER A 114 -18.82 -12.50 5.14
C SER A 114 -18.45 -11.05 5.44
N TYR A 115 -17.58 -10.43 4.61
CA TYR A 115 -17.19 -9.04 4.79
C TYR A 115 -18.40 -8.11 4.69
N THR A 116 -18.76 -7.53 5.83
CA THR A 116 -19.83 -6.54 5.96
C THR A 116 -19.27 -5.22 6.48
N LYS A 117 -20.01 -4.13 6.26
CA LYS A 117 -19.61 -2.81 6.70
C LYS A 117 -20.81 -2.01 7.22
N PHE A 118 -20.49 -1.01 8.02
CA PHE A 118 -21.44 0.00 8.47
C PHE A 118 -20.78 1.38 8.32
N GLU A 119 -21.56 2.36 7.85
CA GLU A 119 -21.14 3.75 7.67
C GLU A 119 -22.22 4.63 8.32
N ARG A 120 -21.83 5.67 9.06
CA ARG A 120 -22.73 6.66 9.69
C ARG A 120 -22.24 8.07 9.37
#